data_AF-A0A7X7TAF9-F1
#
_entry.id   AF-A0A7X7TAF9-F1
#
_cell.length_a   1.000
_cell.length_b   1.000
_cell.length_c   1.000
_cell.angle_alpha   90.00
_cell.angle_beta   90.00
_cell.angle_gamma   90.00
#
_symmetry.space_group_name_H-M   'P 1'
#
loop_
_entity.id
_entity.type
_entity.pdbx_description
1 polymer ?
#
loop_
_entity_poly.entity_id
_entity_poly.type
_entity_poly.pdbx_seq_one_letter_code
_entity_poly.pdbx_strand_id
1 'polypeptide(L)'
;MNGSRMRTGLTVAEFLIVVFVLAAIAAVAVPRISHSAELAQENACRRNIELVNAAIEQYAKDNGGRYPVDAAVFKTAILDNLRYLPDGAPVCPLHGHFVFDPETRKAFCSHTPYR
;
A
#
# COMPACT_ATOMS: atom_id res chain seq x y z
N MET A 1 21.28 19.13 63.75
CA MET A 1 20.45 18.02 63.22
C MET A 1 21.14 17.52 61.96
N ASN A 2 21.90 16.43 62.07
CA ASN A 2 22.78 15.98 60.98
C ASN A 2 22.15 14.75 60.30
N GLY A 3 21.50 14.97 59.16
CA GLY A 3 20.93 13.90 58.35
C GLY A 3 22.01 13.28 57.45
N SER A 4 22.48 12.08 57.81
CA SER A 4 23.39 11.29 57.00
C SER A 4 22.71 10.86 55.70
N ARG A 5 23.10 11.49 54.59
CA ARG A 5 22.69 11.09 53.24
C ARG A 5 23.41 9.80 52.86
N MET A 6 22.67 8.69 52.77
CA MET A 6 23.15 7.45 52.17
C MET A 6 23.42 7.69 50.68
N ARG A 7 24.66 7.41 50.25
CA ARG A 7 25.03 7.43 48.83
C ARG A 7 24.92 5.99 48.31
N THR A 8 23.90 5.72 47.51
CA THR A 8 23.77 4.48 46.74
C THR A 8 24.39 4.69 45.37
N GLY A 9 25.38 3.87 45.01
CA GLY A 9 26.04 3.88 43.69
C GLY A 9 25.64 2.67 42.86
N LEU A 10 25.51 2.87 41.55
CA LEU A 10 25.22 1.82 40.57
C LEU A 10 26.45 0.92 40.41
N THR A 11 26.26 -0.40 40.37
CA THR A 11 27.37 -1.33 40.10
C THR A 11 27.61 -1.50 38.60
N VAL A 12 28.84 -1.83 38.21
CA VAL A 12 29.16 -2.11 36.79
C VAL A 12 28.34 -3.29 36.27
N ALA A 13 28.15 -4.32 37.10
CA ALA A 13 27.35 -5.50 36.74
C ALA A 13 25.88 -5.16 36.45
N GLU A 14 25.30 -4.23 37.21
CA GLU A 14 23.92 -3.77 37.03
C GLU A 14 23.74 -3.08 35.68
N PHE A 15 24.68 -2.22 35.28
CA PHE A 15 24.64 -1.60 33.97
C PHE A 15 24.88 -2.60 32.82
N LEU A 16 25.75 -3.59 33.02
CA LEU A 16 26.02 -4.62 32.02
C LEU A 16 24.78 -5.47 31.70
N ILE A 17 24.01 -5.85 32.72
CA ILE A 17 22.75 -6.60 32.52
C ILE A 17 21.73 -5.77 31.72
N VAL A 18 21.62 -4.47 32.01
CA VAL A 18 20.69 -3.59 31.29
C VAL A 18 21.05 -3.52 29.81
N VAL A 19 22.31 -3.27 29.47
CA VAL A 19 22.75 -3.20 28.06
C VAL A 19 22.59 -4.55 27.36
N PHE A 20 22.83 -5.66 28.06
CA PHE A 20 22.60 -7.01 27.53
C PHE A 20 21.14 -7.25 27.16
N VAL A 21 20.19 -6.88 28.02
CA VAL A 21 18.75 -7.00 27.75
C VAL A 21 18.32 -6.08 26.60
N LEU A 22 18.82 -4.84 26.55
CA LEU A 22 18.53 -3.91 25.45
C LEU A 22 19.02 -4.43 24.10
N ALA A 23 20.22 -5.01 24.05
CA ALA A 23 20.77 -5.63 22.84
C ALA A 23 19.94 -6.84 22.36
N ALA A 24 19.48 -7.68 23.30
CA ALA A 24 18.63 -8.84 22.98
C ALA A 24 17.26 -8.42 22.42
N ILE A 25 16.61 -7.40 22.99
CA ILE A 25 15.33 -6.89 22.49
C ILE A 25 15.49 -6.25 21.10
N ALA A 26 16.55 -5.48 20.88
CA ALA A 26 16.83 -4.83 19.61
C ALA A 26 17.03 -5.85 18.46
N ALA A 27 17.66 -7.00 18.74
CA ALA A 27 17.89 -8.06 17.75
C ALA A 27 16.58 -8.70 17.22
N VAL A 28 15.53 -8.78 18.04
CA VAL A 28 14.27 -9.46 17.70
C VAL A 28 13.22 -8.52 17.11
N ALA A 29 13.36 -7.20 17.28
CA ALA A 29 12.34 -6.21 16.88
C ALA A 29 12.24 -5.95 15.37
N VAL A 30 13.31 -6.20 14.61
CA VAL A 30 13.44 -5.74 13.20
C VAL A 30 12.60 -6.51 12.15
N PRO A 31 12.42 -7.85 12.19
CA PRO A 31 12.08 -8.60 10.98
C PRO A 31 10.61 -8.54 10.55
N ARG A 32 9.69 -7.97 11.34
CA ARG A 32 8.23 -8.11 11.09
C ARG A 32 7.59 -7.01 10.24
N ILE A 33 8.27 -5.89 10.00
CA ILE A 33 7.62 -4.71 9.40
C ILE A 33 7.51 -4.85 7.87
N SER A 34 8.50 -5.43 7.20
CA SER A 34 8.58 -5.45 5.73
C SER A 34 7.47 -6.26 5.05
N HIS A 35 7.17 -7.47 5.54
CA HIS A 35 6.15 -8.34 4.93
C HIS A 35 4.73 -7.77 5.08
N SER A 36 4.44 -7.11 6.22
CA SER A 36 3.12 -6.49 6.43
C SER A 36 2.88 -5.31 5.49
N ALA A 37 3.93 -4.55 5.15
CA ALA A 37 3.86 -3.43 4.24
C ALA A 37 3.63 -3.90 2.80
N GLU A 38 4.30 -4.95 2.35
CA GLU A 38 4.14 -5.54 1.02
C GLU A 38 2.70 -6.04 0.80
N LEU A 39 2.15 -6.82 1.74
CA LEU A 39 0.76 -7.27 1.67
C LEU A 39 -0.24 -6.10 1.66
N ALA A 40 0.03 -5.03 2.39
CA ALA A 40 -0.83 -3.84 2.37
C ALA A 40 -0.81 -3.16 1.00
N GLN A 41 0.36 -3.08 0.36
CA GLN A 41 0.52 -2.53 -0.99
C GLN A 41 -0.21 -3.36 -2.06
N GLU A 42 -0.11 -4.68 -2.00
CA GLU A 42 -0.86 -5.59 -2.88
C GLU A 42 -2.37 -5.44 -2.72
N ASN A 43 -2.85 -5.42 -1.47
CA ASN A 43 -4.26 -5.25 -1.16
C ASN A 43 -4.78 -3.89 -1.64
N ALA A 44 -4.00 -2.82 -1.47
CA ALA A 44 -4.32 -1.49 -1.99
C ALA A 44 -4.39 -1.49 -3.52
N CYS A 45 -3.43 -2.13 -4.20
CA CYS A 45 -3.47 -2.20 -5.66
C CYS A 45 -4.68 -3.01 -6.16
N ARG A 46 -5.05 -4.11 -5.49
CA ARG A 46 -6.29 -4.86 -5.79
C ARG A 46 -7.55 -4.00 -5.66
N ARG A 47 -7.65 -3.19 -4.60
CA ARG A 47 -8.76 -2.23 -4.42
C ARG A 47 -8.80 -1.19 -5.53
N ASN A 48 -7.65 -0.69 -5.95
CA ASN A 48 -7.57 0.26 -7.06
C ASN A 48 -8.02 -0.37 -8.38
N ILE A 49 -7.69 -1.64 -8.64
CA ILE A 49 -8.21 -2.39 -9.81
C ILE A 49 -9.75 -2.48 -9.76
N GLU A 50 -10.32 -2.80 -8.59
CA GLU A 50 -11.78 -2.85 -8.40
C GLU A 50 -12.43 -1.48 -8.67
N LEU A 51 -11.83 -0.40 -8.19
CA LEU A 51 -12.29 0.98 -8.43
C LEU A 51 -12.30 1.33 -9.92
N VAL A 52 -11.19 1.03 -10.62
CA VAL A 52 -11.07 1.29 -12.06
C VAL A 52 -12.07 0.46 -12.86
N ASN A 53 -12.30 -0.81 -12.48
CA ASN A 53 -13.33 -1.65 -13.10
C ASN A 53 -14.75 -1.10 -12.87
N ALA A 54 -15.04 -0.59 -11.68
CA ALA A 54 -16.31 0.08 -11.41
C ALA A 54 -16.48 1.35 -12.29
N ALA A 55 -15.40 2.10 -12.49
CA ALA A 55 -15.39 3.26 -13.39
C ALA A 55 -15.64 2.88 -14.86
N ILE A 56 -15.07 1.75 -15.33
CA ILE A 56 -15.36 1.20 -16.66
C ILE A 56 -16.84 0.85 -16.81
N GLU A 57 -17.43 0.19 -15.81
CA GLU A 57 -18.85 -0.17 -15.82
C GLU A 57 -19.74 1.08 -15.80
N GLN A 58 -19.36 2.12 -15.06
CA GLN A 58 -20.06 3.40 -15.07
C GLN A 58 -19.95 4.09 -16.44
N TYR A 59 -18.77 4.10 -17.06
CA TYR A 59 -18.59 4.59 -18.42
C TYR A 59 -19.48 3.86 -19.42
N ALA A 60 -19.55 2.52 -19.34
CA ALA A 60 -20.39 1.73 -20.21
C ALA A 60 -21.88 2.09 -20.05
N LYS A 61 -22.36 2.32 -18.82
CA LYS A 61 -23.73 2.78 -18.56
C LYS A 61 -24.03 4.14 -19.20
N ASP A 62 -23.10 5.08 -19.08
CA ASP A 62 -23.24 6.43 -19.63
C ASP A 62 -23.16 6.44 -21.18
N ASN A 63 -22.48 5.46 -21.78
CA ASN A 63 -22.25 5.38 -23.23
C ASN A 63 -23.11 4.30 -23.93
N GLY A 64 -24.27 3.96 -23.36
CA GLY A 64 -25.23 3.04 -24.00
C GLY A 64 -24.73 1.60 -24.13
N GLY A 65 -23.97 1.12 -23.15
CA GLY A 65 -23.38 -0.23 -23.10
C GLY A 65 -22.06 -0.38 -23.86
N ARG A 66 -21.48 0.73 -24.35
CA ARG A 66 -20.21 0.71 -25.08
C ARG A 66 -19.03 0.81 -24.12
N TYR A 67 -18.12 -0.14 -24.22
CA TYR A 67 -16.85 -0.15 -23.51
C TYR A 67 -15.79 0.66 -24.27
N PRO A 68 -14.68 1.05 -23.62
CA PRO A 68 -13.53 1.62 -24.31
C PRO A 68 -13.07 0.71 -25.45
N VAL A 69 -12.76 1.29 -26.61
CA VAL A 69 -12.35 0.52 -27.80
C VAL A 69 -10.90 0.10 -27.76
N ASP A 70 -10.06 0.82 -27.03
CA ASP A 70 -8.64 0.58 -26.89
C ASP A 70 -8.08 1.23 -25.60
N ALA A 71 -6.79 1.01 -25.34
CA ALA A 71 -6.09 1.56 -24.19
C ALA A 71 -5.98 3.10 -24.20
N ALA A 72 -5.97 3.74 -25.37
CA ALA A 72 -5.86 5.20 -25.47
C ALA A 72 -7.19 5.88 -25.08
N VAL A 73 -8.31 5.33 -25.53
CA VAL A 73 -9.65 5.74 -25.12
C VAL A 73 -9.85 5.45 -23.64
N PHE A 74 -9.44 4.28 -23.14
CA PHE A 74 -9.50 3.98 -21.71
C PHE A 74 -8.75 5.04 -20.86
N LYS A 75 -7.54 5.42 -21.28
CA LYS A 75 -6.75 6.44 -20.58
C LYS A 75 -7.49 7.79 -20.53
N THR A 76 -7.91 8.28 -21.68
CA THR A 76 -8.47 9.64 -21.79
C THR A 76 -9.91 9.76 -21.31
N ALA A 77 -10.73 8.73 -21.56
CA ALA A 77 -12.16 8.76 -21.26
C ALA A 77 -12.48 8.34 -19.83
N ILE A 78 -11.61 7.56 -19.19
CA ILE A 78 -11.83 7.01 -17.84
C ILE A 78 -10.71 7.43 -16.88
N LEU A 79 -9.45 7.06 -17.12
CA LEU A 79 -8.37 7.29 -16.15
C LEU A 79 -8.14 8.78 -15.88
N ASP A 80 -8.09 9.60 -16.92
CA ASP A 80 -7.87 11.04 -16.82
C ASP A 80 -9.19 11.82 -16.57
N ASN A 81 -10.32 11.12 -16.42
CA ASN A 81 -11.64 11.73 -16.35
C ASN A 81 -12.19 11.76 -14.92
N LEU A 82 -12.20 12.96 -14.33
CA LEU A 82 -12.68 13.21 -12.98
C LEU A 82 -14.17 12.91 -12.77
N ARG A 83 -14.96 12.71 -13.84
CA ARG A 83 -16.34 12.25 -13.74
C ARG A 83 -16.45 10.83 -13.19
N TYR A 84 -15.54 9.95 -13.59
CA TYR A 84 -15.55 8.54 -13.19
C TYR A 84 -14.56 8.26 -12.06
N LEU A 85 -13.49 9.06 -11.96
CA LEU A 85 -12.47 8.97 -10.91
C LEU A 85 -12.28 10.36 -10.29
N PRO A 86 -13.11 10.76 -9.30
CA PRO A 86 -13.11 12.12 -8.76
C PRO A 86 -11.79 12.51 -8.08
N ASP A 87 -11.07 11.55 -7.52
CA ASP A 87 -9.77 11.74 -6.89
C ASP A 87 -8.60 11.60 -7.88
N GLY A 88 -8.90 11.45 -9.18
CA GLY A 88 -7.95 11.14 -10.24
C GLY A 88 -7.64 9.65 -10.37
N ALA A 89 -6.83 9.31 -11.37
CA ALA A 89 -6.39 7.94 -11.59
C ALA A 89 -5.66 7.41 -10.35
N PRO A 90 -6.10 6.28 -9.76
CA PRO A 90 -5.38 5.69 -8.65
C PRO A 90 -3.99 5.26 -9.11
N VAL A 91 -3.02 5.31 -8.19
CA VAL A 91 -1.64 4.85 -8.44
C VAL A 91 -1.45 3.49 -7.76
N CYS A 92 -0.83 2.53 -8.44
CA CYS A 92 -0.46 1.28 -7.79
C CYS A 92 0.79 1.51 -6.91
N PRO A 93 0.76 1.16 -5.62
CA PRO A 93 1.93 1.31 -4.73
C PRO A 93 3.15 0.48 -5.18
N LEU A 94 2.93 -0.54 -6.00
CA LEU A 94 3.94 -1.40 -6.60
C LEU A 94 4.43 -0.89 -7.98
N HIS A 95 4.18 0.39 -8.29
CA HIS A 95 4.61 1.06 -9.52
C HIS A 95 4.07 0.47 -10.84
N GLY A 96 2.99 -0.31 -10.76
CA GLY A 96 2.26 -0.78 -11.94
C GLY A 96 1.33 0.27 -12.54
N HIS A 97 1.00 0.12 -13.81
CA HIS A 97 0.00 0.93 -14.51
C HIS A 97 -1.25 0.10 -14.86
N PHE A 98 -2.39 0.76 -14.95
CA PHE A 98 -3.66 0.11 -15.29
C PHE A 98 -3.77 -0.05 -16.81
N VAL A 99 -4.00 -1.28 -17.25
CA VAL A 99 -4.16 -1.65 -18.66
C VAL A 99 -5.56 -2.21 -18.84
N PHE A 100 -6.24 -1.78 -19.89
CA PHE A 100 -7.56 -2.26 -20.25
C PHE A 100 -7.45 -3.43 -21.22
N ASP A 101 -8.14 -4.52 -20.91
CA ASP A 101 -8.32 -5.66 -21.80
C ASP A 101 -9.68 -5.56 -22.52
N PRO A 102 -9.70 -5.36 -23.86
CA PRO A 102 -10.94 -5.26 -24.61
C PRO A 102 -11.71 -6.59 -24.71
N GLU A 103 -11.05 -7.74 -24.53
CA GLU A 103 -11.69 -9.06 -24.60
C GLU A 103 -12.50 -9.34 -23.34
N THR A 104 -11.87 -9.16 -22.17
CA THR A 104 -12.53 -9.36 -20.87
C THR A 104 -13.31 -8.15 -20.38
N ARG A 105 -13.12 -6.98 -21.03
CA ARG A 105 -13.71 -5.67 -20.68
C ARG A 105 -13.34 -5.20 -19.28
N LYS A 106 -12.19 -5.65 -18.77
CA LYS A 106 -11.69 -5.33 -17.44
C LYS A 106 -10.34 -4.64 -17.53
N ALA A 107 -10.07 -3.81 -16.54
CA ALA A 107 -8.73 -3.34 -16.27
C ALA A 107 -8.00 -4.30 -15.33
N PHE A 108 -6.71 -4.48 -15.60
CA PHE A 108 -5.74 -5.14 -14.73
C PHE A 108 -4.56 -4.19 -14.50
N CYS A 109 -3.75 -4.47 -13.49
CA CYS A 109 -2.52 -3.73 -13.25
C CYS A 109 -1.33 -4.52 -13.78
N SER A 110 -0.37 -3.86 -14.44
CA SER A 110 0.80 -4.48 -15.06
C SER A 110 1.68 -5.29 -14.09
N HIS A 111 1.65 -4.98 -12.79
CA HIS A 111 2.37 -5.74 -11.76
C HIS A 111 1.73 -7.11 -11.46
N THR A 112 0.44 -7.29 -11.80
CA THR A 112 -0.34 -8.53 -11.62
C THR A 112 -0.86 -9.00 -12.97
N PRO A 113 -0.06 -9.76 -13.74
CA PRO A 113 -0.40 -10.14 -15.11
C PRO A 113 -1.46 -11.25 -15.21
N TYR A 114 -1.99 -11.79 -14.11
CA TYR A 114 -2.83 -12.99 -14.16
C TYR A 114 -3.87 -13.04 -13.02
N ARG A 115 -5.08 -12.53 -13.26
CA ARG A 115 -6.32 -12.93 -12.58
C ARG A 115 -7.55 -12.61 -13.40
#